data_AF-A0A6L5F3V0-F1
#
_entry.id   AF-A0A6L5F3V0-F1
#
_cell.length_a   1.000
_cell.length_b   1.000
_cell.length_c   1.000
_cell.angle_alpha   90.00
_cell.angle_beta   90.00
_cell.angle_gamma   90.00
#
_symmetry.space_group_name_H-M   'P 1'
#
loop_
_entity.id
_entity.type
_entity.pdbx_description
1 polymer ?
#
loop_
_entity_poly.entity_id
_entity_poly.type
_entity_poly.pdbx_seq_one_letter_code
_entity_poly.pdbx_strand_id
1 'polypeptide(L)'
;MSSRSDQGHGGGASTEPATGVLTACGTTTYTSDQLGRLLTDPVEAPPPVEVRYRPSTTLARYVRVRDRYCSFPGCRRKARRSDLDH
;
A
#
# COMPACT_ATOMS: atom_id res chain seq x y z
N MET A 1 37.55 28.43 33.46
CA MET A 1 38.32 28.03 32.26
C MET A 1 37.67 26.77 31.71
N SER A 2 36.97 26.91 30.60
CA SER A 2 36.23 25.85 29.92
C SER A 2 37.19 24.90 29.21
N SER A 3 37.06 23.59 29.43
CA SER A 3 37.63 22.59 28.54
C SER A 3 36.56 21.59 28.14
N ARG A 4 35.98 21.86 26.96
CA ARG A 4 35.34 20.87 26.11
C ARG A 4 36.41 19.93 25.56
N SER A 5 36.08 18.67 25.37
CA SER A 5 36.40 17.89 24.16
C SER A 5 35.79 16.50 24.27
N ASP A 6 34.54 16.41 23.82
CA ASP A 6 33.96 15.21 23.23
C ASP A 6 34.17 15.35 21.72
N GLN A 7 34.69 14.32 21.04
CA GLN A 7 34.12 13.85 19.77
C GLN A 7 34.89 12.63 19.24
N GLY A 8 34.21 11.48 19.25
CA GLY A 8 34.56 10.31 18.46
C GLY A 8 34.26 10.51 16.97
N HIS A 9 35.06 9.89 16.12
CA HIS A 9 34.83 9.81 14.68
C HIS A 9 34.14 8.48 14.36
N GLY A 10 32.81 8.51 14.17
CA GLY A 10 32.03 7.39 13.66
C GLY A 10 32.13 7.30 12.14
N GLY A 11 32.42 6.11 11.63
CA GLY A 11 32.49 5.81 10.20
C GLY A 11 31.11 5.87 9.53
N GLY A 12 31.03 6.59 8.41
CA GLY A 12 29.86 6.60 7.54
C GLY A 12 29.79 5.30 6.74
N ALA A 13 28.79 4.47 7.03
CA ALA A 13 28.38 3.38 6.17
C ALA A 13 27.79 3.97 4.88
N SER A 14 28.40 3.65 3.73
CA SER A 14 27.80 3.93 2.43
C SER A 14 26.53 3.09 2.30
N THR A 15 25.38 3.72 2.49
CA THR A 15 24.08 3.11 2.25
C THR A 15 23.86 3.02 0.74
N GLU A 16 24.06 1.83 0.16
CA GLU A 16 23.60 1.49 -1.18
C GLU A 16 22.06 1.67 -1.23
N PRO A 17 21.49 2.46 -2.15
CA PRO A 17 20.04 2.62 -2.21
C PRO A 17 19.40 1.35 -2.77
N ALA A 18 18.58 0.70 -1.95
CA ALA A 18 17.73 -0.41 -2.36
C ALA A 18 16.80 0.05 -3.50
N THR A 19 17.20 -0.30 -4.73
CA THR A 19 16.51 0.06 -5.96
C THR A 19 15.22 -0.75 -6.07
N GLY A 20 14.07 -0.09 -5.97
CA GLY A 20 12.77 -0.67 -6.26
C GLY A 20 12.46 -0.54 -7.74
N VAL A 21 12.04 -1.62 -8.39
CA VAL A 21 11.61 -1.60 -9.80
C VAL A 21 10.15 -1.98 -9.87
N LEU A 22 9.31 -1.08 -10.39
CA LEU A 22 7.91 -1.36 -10.72
C LEU A 22 7.79 -1.40 -12.25
N THR A 23 7.39 -2.53 -12.80
CA THR A 23 7.31 -2.71 -14.27
C THR A 23 5.94 -2.29 -14.79
N ALA A 24 5.90 -1.17 -15.53
CA ALA A 24 4.85 -0.87 -16.49
C ALA A 24 5.44 -0.11 -17.69
N CYS A 25 5.55 -0.79 -18.84
CA CYS A 25 5.98 -0.30 -20.16
C CYS A 25 7.12 0.76 -20.17
N GLY A 26 8.28 0.37 -19.65
CA GLY A 26 9.50 1.18 -19.59
C GLY A 26 10.31 0.80 -18.34
N THR A 27 11.62 0.57 -18.48
CA THR A 27 12.48 0.32 -17.31
C THR A 27 12.90 1.67 -16.73
N THR A 28 12.10 2.21 -15.83
CA THR A 28 12.50 3.36 -15.00
C THR A 28 12.86 2.84 -13.61
N THR A 29 14.11 3.04 -13.20
CA THR A 29 14.53 2.79 -11.82
C THR A 29 14.24 4.02 -10.99
N TYR A 30 13.62 3.82 -9.83
CA TYR A 30 13.37 4.89 -8.86
C TYR A 30 14.18 4.61 -7.60
N THR A 31 14.75 5.65 -7.01
CA THR A 31 15.36 5.57 -5.67
C THR A 31 14.27 5.56 -4.60
N SER A 32 14.62 5.09 -3.40
CA SER A 32 13.69 5.08 -2.27
C SER A 32 13.16 6.49 -1.91
N ASP A 33 13.99 7.54 -2.05
CA ASP A 33 13.57 8.93 -1.85
C ASP A 33 12.53 9.38 -2.90
N GLN A 34 12.75 9.01 -4.17
CA GLN A 34 11.81 9.32 -5.25
C GLN A 34 10.46 8.62 -5.04
N LEU A 35 10.46 7.37 -4.58
CA LEU A 35 9.23 6.66 -4.25
C LEU A 35 8.52 7.28 -3.04
N GLY A 36 9.28 7.74 -2.04
CA GLY A 36 8.74 8.47 -0.89
C GLY A 36 7.95 9.70 -1.32
N ARG A 37 8.51 10.50 -2.23
CA ARG A 37 7.82 11.68 -2.77
C ARG A 37 6.59 11.32 -3.60
N LEU A 38 6.71 10.37 -4.52
CA LEU A 38 5.58 9.98 -5.38
C LEU A 38 4.36 9.42 -4.62
N LEU A 39 4.60 8.71 -3.51
CA LEU A 39 3.54 8.09 -2.71
C LEU A 39 2.98 9.02 -1.62
N THR A 40 3.77 10.01 -1.19
CA THR A 40 3.47 10.80 0.02
C THR A 40 3.24 12.28 -0.29
N ASP A 41 3.78 12.82 -1.38
CA ASP A 41 3.52 14.20 -1.79
C ASP A 41 2.10 14.27 -2.38
N PRO A 42 1.18 15.00 -1.73
CA PRO A 42 -0.13 15.22 -2.29
C PRO A 42 0.02 16.13 -3.51
N VAL A 43 -0.15 15.56 -4.70
CA VAL A 43 -0.43 16.38 -5.89
C VAL A 43 -1.72 17.14 -5.61
N GLU A 44 -1.73 18.47 -5.80
CA GLU A 44 -2.93 19.32 -5.77
C GLU A 44 -3.87 19.00 -6.95
N ALA A 45 -4.29 17.75 -7.06
CA ALA A 45 -5.36 17.33 -7.95
C ALA A 45 -6.70 17.51 -7.21
N PRO A 46 -7.75 17.93 -7.92
CA PRO A 46 -9.11 17.80 -7.38
C PRO A 46 -9.32 16.34 -6.94
N PRO A 47 -10.05 16.11 -5.83
CA PRO A 47 -10.25 14.75 -5.34
C PRO A 47 -10.80 13.90 -6.48
N PRO A 48 -10.22 12.71 -6.72
CA PRO A 48 -10.73 11.85 -7.76
C PRO A 48 -12.21 11.57 -7.50
N VAL A 49 -13.01 11.53 -8.57
CA VAL A 49 -14.40 11.08 -8.46
C VAL A 49 -14.35 9.66 -7.90
N GLU A 50 -14.85 9.47 -6.68
CA GLU A 50 -14.78 8.18 -6.00
C GLU A 50 -15.68 7.17 -6.72
N VAL A 51 -15.08 6.35 -7.58
CA VAL A 51 -15.76 5.21 -8.18
C VAL A 51 -15.82 4.11 -7.14
N ARG A 52 -16.95 4.01 -6.44
CA ARG A 52 -17.16 2.91 -5.50
C ARG A 52 -17.16 1.58 -6.26
N TYR A 53 -16.37 0.63 -5.77
CA TYR A 53 -16.42 -0.74 -6.26
C TYR A 53 -17.86 -1.27 -6.16
N ARG A 54 -18.39 -1.75 -7.27
CA ARG A 54 -19.73 -2.34 -7.34
C ARG A 54 -19.65 -3.66 -8.11
N PRO A 55 -19.61 -4.80 -7.41
CA PRO A 55 -19.56 -6.11 -8.07
C PRO A 55 -20.82 -6.33 -8.91
N SER A 56 -20.67 -7.04 -10.03
CA SER A 56 -21.82 -7.44 -10.84
C SER A 56 -22.70 -8.41 -10.05
N THR A 57 -23.99 -8.46 -10.39
CA THR A 57 -24.95 -9.38 -9.76
C THR A 57 -24.53 -10.84 -9.94
N THR A 58 -23.94 -11.17 -11.10
CA THR A 58 -23.40 -12.50 -11.40
C THR A 58 -22.23 -12.87 -10.49
N LEU A 59 -21.24 -11.98 -10.34
CA LEU A 59 -20.10 -12.21 -9.46
C LEU A 59 -20.54 -12.36 -8.00
N ALA A 60 -21.42 -11.47 -7.54
CA ALA A 60 -21.97 -11.52 -6.19
C ALA A 60 -22.72 -12.83 -5.91
N ARG A 61 -23.48 -13.34 -6.89
CA ARG A 61 -24.16 -14.64 -6.77
C ARG A 61 -23.16 -15.79 -6.71
N TYR A 62 -22.18 -15.79 -7.60
CA TYR A 62 -21.15 -16.83 -7.65
C TYR A 62 -20.41 -16.96 -6.32
N VAL A 63 -19.89 -15.85 -5.78
CA VAL A 63 -19.16 -15.83 -4.51
C VAL A 63 -20.03 -16.35 -3.36
N ARG A 64 -21.29 -15.90 -3.25
CA ARG A 64 -22.20 -16.34 -2.18
C ARG A 64 -22.50 -17.83 -2.22
N VAL A 65 -22.64 -18.42 -3.41
CA VAL A 65 -22.90 -19.86 -3.57
C VAL A 65 -21.64 -20.67 -3.25
N ARG A 66 -20.47 -20.19 -3.69
CA ARG A 66 -19.17 -20.83 -3.46
C ARG A 66 -18.84 -20.86 -1.96
N ASP A 67 -18.92 -19.71 -1.29
CA ASP A 67 -18.34 -19.55 0.05
C ASP A 67 -19.34 -19.93 1.16
N ARG A 68 -20.65 -19.76 0.92
CA ARG A 68 -21.79 -20.03 1.85
C ARG A 68 -21.79 -19.22 3.15
N TYR A 69 -20.62 -18.90 3.69
CA TYR A 69 -20.32 -18.06 4.85
C TYR A 69 -19.35 -16.94 4.44
N CYS A 70 -19.30 -15.87 5.23
CA CYS A 70 -18.34 -14.79 5.07
C CYS A 70 -16.91 -15.34 5.15
N SER A 71 -16.03 -14.85 4.27
CA SER A 71 -14.62 -15.24 4.19
C SER A 71 -13.72 -14.44 5.14
N PHE A 72 -14.23 -13.35 5.75
CA PHE A 72 -13.48 -12.55 6.71
C PHE A 72 -13.00 -13.40 7.90
N PRO A 73 -11.71 -13.34 8.26
CA PRO A 73 -11.16 -14.13 9.35
C PRO A 73 -11.97 -13.98 10.65
N GLY A 74 -12.43 -15.11 11.20
CA GLY A 74 -13.21 -15.15 12.44
C GLY A 74 -14.71 -14.85 12.29
N CYS A 75 -15.18 -14.39 11.13
CA CYS A 75 -16.60 -14.20 10.88
C CYS A 75 -17.28 -15.53 10.52
N ARG A 76 -18.48 -15.76 11.07
CA ARG A 76 -19.30 -16.96 10.78
C ARG A 76 -20.68 -16.61 10.20
N ARG A 77 -20.88 -15.36 9.78
CA ARG A 77 -22.14 -14.90 9.20
C ARG A 77 -22.36 -15.59 7.85
N LYS A 78 -23.61 -15.98 7.55
CA LYS A 78 -23.96 -16.57 6.24
C LYS A 78 -23.70 -15.55 5.13
N ALA A 79 -23.08 -15.96 4.01
CA ALA A 79 -22.68 -15.07 2.91
C ALA A 79 -23.87 -14.29 2.30
N ARG A 80 -25.09 -14.85 2.37
CA ARG A 80 -26.33 -14.17 1.95
C ARG A 80 -26.75 -12.99 2.84
N ARG A 81 -26.14 -12.83 4.01
CA ARG A 81 -26.39 -11.77 5.01
C ARG A 81 -25.16 -10.86 5.22
N SER A 82 -24.11 -11.06 4.44
CA SER A 82 -22.89 -10.27 4.49
C SER A 82 -22.68 -9.58 3.15
N ASP A 83 -22.02 -8.43 3.18
CA ASP A 83 -21.45 -7.85 1.97
C ASP A 83 -20.29 -8.73 1.46
N LEU A 84 -19.92 -8.58 0.19
CA LEU A 84 -18.84 -9.40 -0.39
C LEU A 84 -17.47 -9.05 0.20
N ASP A 85 -17.32 -7.79 0.59
CA ASP A 85 -16.10 -7.22 1.15
C ASP A 85 -16.21 -7.07 2.68
N HIS A 86 -17.25 -7.66 3.27
CA HIS A 86 -17.39 -7.78 4.71
C HIS A 86 -16.34 -8.76 5.26
#